data_AF-G0PFS9-F1
#
_entry.id   AF-G0PFS9-F1
#
_cell.length_a   1.000
_cell.length_b   1.000
_cell.length_c   1.000
_cell.angle_alpha   90.00
_cell.angle_beta   90.00
_cell.angle_gamma   90.00
#
_symmetry.space_group_name_H-M   'P 1'
#
loop_
_entity.id
_entity.type
_entity.pdbx_description
1 polymer ?
#
loop_
_entity_poly.entity_id
_entity_poly.type
_entity_poly.pdbx_seq_one_letter_code
_entity_poly.pdbx_strand_id
1 'polypeptide(L)'
;MTSVTVYTDGACIDQGTKNSRAGYGVYWGDGHKNNRFGRVTGPQDSNRAELRAAHQAIKTAVRNGYAKIKICTDSSYVVETVRNAQNYHK
;
A
#
# COMPACT_ATOMS: atom_id res chain seq x y z
N MET A 1 11.97 17.51 -11.99
CA MET A 1 10.78 16.70 -11.67
C MET A 1 11.07 15.92 -10.40
N THR A 2 10.22 16.00 -9.38
CA THR A 2 10.48 15.36 -8.08
C THR A 2 10.03 13.89 -8.10
N SER A 3 10.96 13.01 -7.75
CA SER A 3 10.71 11.57 -7.55
C SER A 3 10.83 11.25 -6.07
N VAL A 4 10.05 10.30 -5.57
CA VAL A 4 10.07 9.88 -4.17
C VAL A 4 10.05 8.36 -4.05
N THR A 5 10.81 7.82 -3.09
CA THR A 5 10.79 6.40 -2.74
C THR A 5 9.97 6.23 -1.46
N VAL A 6 9.07 5.27 -1.45
CA VAL A 6 8.17 4.99 -0.33
C VAL A 6 8.13 3.49 -0.10
N TYR A 7 8.17 3.07 1.16
CA TYR A 7 8.08 1.67 1.55
C TYR A 7 6.67 1.37 2.04
N THR A 8 6.13 0.22 1.64
CA THR A 8 4.77 -0.20 1.98
C THR A 8 4.78 -1.64 2.41
N ASP A 9 3.94 -1.96 3.39
CA ASP A 9 3.76 -3.29 3.94
C ASP A 9 2.31 -3.47 4.41
N GLY A 10 1.83 -4.71 4.40
CA GLY A 10 0.48 -5.07 4.77
C GLY A 10 0.40 -6.47 5.36
N ALA A 11 0.01 -6.54 6.63
CA ALA A 11 -0.08 -7.81 7.34
C ALA A 11 -1.51 -8.13 7.79
N CYS A 12 -1.82 -9.42 7.92
CA CYS A 12 -3.03 -9.89 8.56
C CYS A 12 -2.71 -10.96 9.61
N ILE A 13 -3.19 -10.75 10.83
CA ILE A 13 -3.14 -11.74 11.91
C ILE A 13 -4.39 -12.61 11.82
N ASP A 14 -4.26 -13.90 12.11
CA ASP A 14 -5.36 -14.89 12.11
C ASP A 14 -6.10 -14.94 10.76
N GLN A 15 -5.38 -14.81 9.65
CA GLN A 15 -5.97 -14.75 8.30
C GLN A 15 -6.81 -16.01 7.98
N GLY A 16 -7.97 -15.81 7.38
CA GLY A 16 -8.90 -16.90 7.02
C GLY A 16 -9.80 -17.35 8.17
N THR A 17 -9.75 -16.68 9.33
CA THR A 17 -10.59 -16.98 10.48
C THR A 17 -11.56 -15.84 10.78
N LYS A 18 -12.55 -16.09 11.63
CA LYS A 18 -13.46 -15.04 12.13
C LYS A 18 -12.74 -13.93 12.92
N ASN A 19 -11.50 -14.17 13.34
CA ASN A 19 -10.70 -13.25 14.14
C ASN A 19 -9.67 -12.48 13.31
N SER A 20 -9.71 -12.59 11.97
CA SER A 20 -8.75 -11.92 11.09
C SER A 20 -8.68 -10.41 11.34
N ARG A 21 -7.46 -9.88 11.46
CA ARG A 21 -7.19 -8.46 11.67
C ARG A 21 -6.08 -8.03 10.73
N ALA A 22 -6.43 -7.23 9.73
CA ALA A 22 -5.50 -6.74 8.72
C ALA A 22 -5.14 -5.27 8.96
N GLY A 23 -3.86 -4.94 8.82
CA GLY A 23 -3.31 -3.60 8.99
C GLY A 23 -2.30 -3.29 7.88
N TYR A 24 -2.19 -2.02 7.53
CA TYR A 24 -1.28 -1.54 6.49
C TYR A 24 -0.35 -0.46 7.04
N GLY A 25 0.84 -0.34 6.46
CA GLY A 25 1.85 0.65 6.78
C GLY A 25 2.44 1.31 5.54
N VAL A 26 2.73 2.61 5.63
CA VAL A 26 3.41 3.40 4.60
C VAL A 26 4.49 4.25 5.26
N TYR A 27 5.72 4.06 4.83
CA TYR A 27 6.90 4.71 5.37
C TYR A 27 7.63 5.52 4.30
N TRP A 28 7.77 6.82 4.55
CA TRP A 28 8.40 7.83 3.67
C TRP A 28 9.79 8.23 4.17
N GLY A 29 10.21 7.76 5.35
CA GLY A 29 11.43 8.17 6.05
C GLY A 29 11.17 8.42 7.54
N ASP A 30 12.24 8.53 8.33
CA ASP A 30 12.14 8.73 9.77
C ASP A 30 11.43 10.04 10.12
N GLY A 31 10.44 9.95 11.02
CA GLY A 31 9.64 11.11 11.45
C GLY A 31 8.86 11.81 10.33
N HIS A 32 8.81 11.24 9.12
CA HIS A 32 8.23 11.91 7.97
C HIS A 32 6.73 12.10 8.15
N LYS A 33 6.22 13.32 7.97
CA LYS A 33 4.80 13.70 8.22
C LYS A 33 3.77 12.88 7.41
N ASN A 34 4.22 12.25 6.33
CA ASN A 34 3.37 11.41 5.47
C ASN A 34 3.35 9.93 5.89
N ASN A 35 4.14 9.53 6.91
CA ASN A 35 4.06 8.20 7.46
C ASN A 35 2.64 7.93 7.94
N ARG A 36 2.11 6.76 7.58
CA ARG A 36 0.72 6.41 7.85
C ARG A 36 0.60 4.92 8.07
N PHE A 37 -0.23 4.55 9.04
CA PHE A 37 -0.65 3.19 9.25
C PHE A 37 -2.14 3.17 9.58
N GLY A 38 -2.75 2.00 9.51
CA GLY A 38 -4.15 1.86 9.91
C GLY A 38 -4.69 0.46 9.70
N ARG A 39 -5.89 0.23 10.23
CA ARG A 39 -6.64 -1.00 9.99
C ARG A 39 -7.23 -1.00 8.59
N VAL A 40 -7.22 -2.16 7.94
CA VAL A 40 -7.90 -2.37 6.66
C VAL A 40 -9.41 -2.37 6.87
N THR A 41 -10.16 -1.73 5.98
CA THR A 41 -11.62 -1.76 5.97
C THR A 41 -12.15 -2.84 5.04
N GLY A 42 -13.23 -3.53 5.44
CA GLY A 42 -13.82 -4.64 4.68
C GLY A 42 -13.13 -5.97 4.99
N PRO A 43 -12.98 -6.89 4.01
CA PRO A 43 -12.23 -8.13 4.17
C PRO A 43 -10.90 -7.92 4.89
N GLN A 44 -10.56 -8.82 5.80
CA GLN A 44 -9.34 -8.78 6.59
C GLN A 44 -8.38 -9.84 6.04
N ASP A 45 -7.57 -9.45 5.06
CA ASP A 45 -6.60 -10.31 4.39
C ASP A 45 -5.31 -9.53 4.06
N SER A 46 -4.18 -10.24 3.98
CA SER A 46 -2.85 -9.66 3.74
C SER A 46 -2.78 -8.98 2.37
N ASN A 47 -3.29 -9.61 1.32
CA ASN A 47 -3.24 -9.06 -0.04
C ASN A 47 -3.95 -7.70 -0.15
N ARG A 48 -5.10 -7.56 0.51
CA ARG A 48 -5.83 -6.29 0.60
C ARG A 48 -5.10 -5.29 1.48
N ALA A 49 -4.43 -5.73 2.54
CA ALA A 49 -3.58 -4.85 3.36
C ALA A 49 -2.44 -4.25 2.53
N GLU A 50 -1.75 -5.09 1.76
CA GLU A 50 -0.67 -4.69 0.86
C GLU A 50 -1.15 -3.72 -0.22
N LEU A 51 -2.24 -4.05 -0.92
CA LEU A 51 -2.85 -3.15 -1.90
C LEU A 51 -3.32 -1.83 -1.25
N ARG A 52 -3.81 -1.88 -0.02
CA ARG A 52 -4.24 -0.68 0.71
C ARG A 52 -3.05 0.22 1.04
N ALA A 53 -1.91 -0.36 1.43
CA ALA A 53 -0.67 0.37 1.66
C ALA A 53 -0.20 1.09 0.39
N ALA A 54 -0.10 0.36 -0.72
CA ALA A 54 0.28 0.90 -2.03
C ALA A 54 -0.67 2.01 -2.49
N HIS A 55 -1.98 1.79 -2.40
CA HIS A 55 -3.00 2.79 -2.73
C HIS A 55 -2.87 4.06 -1.88
N GLN A 56 -2.61 3.93 -0.58
CA GLN A 56 -2.41 5.08 0.31
C GLN A 56 -1.14 5.85 -0.05
N ALA A 57 -0.05 5.17 -0.42
CA ALA A 57 1.19 5.79 -0.88
C ALA A 57 0.95 6.61 -2.17
N ILE A 58 0.27 6.04 -3.17
CA ILE A 58 -0.07 6.72 -4.43
C ILE A 58 -0.95 7.95 -4.16
N LYS A 59 -2.02 7.82 -3.37
CA LYS A 59 -2.90 8.96 -3.04
C LYS A 59 -2.14 10.10 -2.37
N THR A 60 -1.20 9.77 -1.50
CA THR A 60 -0.39 10.77 -0.80
C THR A 60 0.63 11.42 -1.74
N ALA A 61 1.21 10.66 -2.67
CA ALA A 61 2.12 11.18 -3.68
C ALA A 61 1.42 12.20 -4.60
N VAL A 62 0.25 11.84 -5.13
CA VAL A 62 -0.57 12.70 -5.99
C VAL A 62 -0.95 13.99 -5.27
N ARG A 63 -1.43 13.89 -4.02
CA ARG A 63 -1.80 15.07 -3.21
C ARG A 63 -0.64 16.04 -3.01
N ASN A 64 0.58 15.52 -2.89
CA ASN A 64 1.79 16.30 -2.66
C ASN A 64 2.48 16.73 -3.96
N GLY A 65 1.90 16.46 -5.13
CA GLY A 65 2.41 16.93 -6.42
C GLY A 65 3.69 16.22 -6.89
N TYR A 66 3.96 14.99 -6.44
CA TYR A 66 5.10 14.22 -6.97
C TYR A 66 4.82 13.74 -8.39
N ALA A 67 5.77 13.96 -9.29
CA ALA A 67 5.66 13.53 -10.69
C ALA A 67 5.92 12.02 -10.86
N LYS A 68 6.71 11.42 -9.97
CA LYS A 68 7.04 10.00 -9.98
C LYS A 68 7.13 9.47 -8.55
N ILE A 69 6.62 8.26 -8.34
CA ILE A 69 6.78 7.51 -7.09
C ILE A 69 7.38 6.14 -7.37
N LYS A 70 8.34 5.73 -6.55
CA LYS A 70 8.83 4.35 -6.45
C LYS A 70 8.26 3.74 -5.17
N ILE A 71 7.43 2.72 -5.32
CA ILE A 71 6.89 1.95 -4.20
C ILE A 71 7.78 0.72 -4.01
N CYS A 72 8.31 0.56 -2.80
CA CYS A 72 9.08 -0.59 -2.36
C CYS A 72 8.18 -1.45 -1.48
N THR A 73 7.93 -2.68 -1.91
CA THR A 73 7.11 -3.69 -1.23
C THR A 73 7.71 -5.06 -1.51
N ASP A 74 7.54 -6.00 -0.60
CA ASP A 74 7.85 -7.42 -0.76
C ASP A 74 6.66 -8.23 -1.32
N SER A 75 5.49 -7.62 -1.45
CA SER A 75 4.29 -8.26 -2.00
C SER A 75 4.37 -8.40 -3.52
N SER A 76 4.60 -9.63 -4.00
CA SER A 76 4.51 -9.98 -5.42
C SER A 76 3.12 -9.66 -5.99
N TYR A 77 2.07 -9.80 -5.17
CA TYR A 77 0.69 -9.51 -5.54
C TYR A 77 0.48 -8.03 -5.91
N VAL A 78 1.06 -7.10 -5.14
CA VAL A 78 1.03 -5.67 -5.48
C VAL A 78 1.80 -5.40 -6.78
N VAL A 79 3.01 -5.95 -6.89
CA VAL A 79 3.86 -5.77 -8.09
C VAL A 79 3.14 -6.23 -9.34
N GLU A 80 2.52 -7.40 -9.31
CA GLU A 80 1.79 -7.97 -10.44
C GLU A 80 0.51 -7.18 -10.76
N THR A 81 -0.25 -6.80 -9.73
CA THR A 81 -1.47 -5.98 -9.89
C THR A 81 -1.16 -4.66 -10.59
N VAL A 82 -0.08 -3.98 -10.19
CA VAL A 82 0.33 -2.71 -10.80
C VAL A 82 0.88 -2.91 -12.22
N ARG A 83 1.73 -3.93 -12.44
CA ARG A 83 2.30 -4.23 -13.76
C ARG A 83 1.23 -4.55 -14.80
N ASN A 84 0.17 -5.24 -14.38
CA ASN A 84 -0.92 -5.67 -15.25
C ASN A 84 -2.14 -4.74 -15.19
N ALA A 85 -2.00 -3.53 -14.63
CA ALA A 85 -3.10 -2.60 -14.45
C ALA A 85 -3.83 -2.24 -15.77
N GLN A 86 -3.13 -2.26 -16.92
CA GLN A 86 -3.76 -2.01 -18.23
C GLN A 86 -4.80 -3.06 -18.63
N ASN A 87 -4.77 -4.26 -18.04
CA ASN A 87 -5.70 -5.34 -18.35
C ASN A 87 -7.01 -5.25 -17.53
N TYR A 88 -7.07 -4.31 -16.57
CA TYR A 88 -8.27 -4.07 -15.78
C TYR A 88 -9.18 -3.08 -16.49
N HIS A 89 -10.23 -3.62 -17.12
CA HIS A 89 -11.33 -2.83 -17.67
C HIS A 89 -12.45 -2.74 -16.62
N LYS A 90 -12.97 -1.53 -16.39
CA LYS A 90 -14.11 -1.29 -15.50
C LYS A 90 -15.43 -1.54 -16.22
#